data_AF-A0A1I7RR60-F1
#
_entry.id   AF-A0A1I7RR60-F1
#
_cell.length_a   1.000
_cell.length_b   1.000
_cell.length_c   1.000
_cell.angle_alpha   90.00
_cell.angle_beta   90.00
_cell.angle_gamma   90.00
#
_symmetry.space_group_name_H-M   'P 1'
#
loop_
_entity.id
_entity.type
_entity.pdbx_description
1 polymer ?
#
loop_
_entity_poly.entity_id
_entity_poly.type
_entity_poly.pdbx_seq_one_letter_code
_entity_poly.pdbx_strand_id
1 'polypeptide(L)'
;MSSPPPLSLITLKYVVFRMSLPFYRPVTLTELSSFYGDLNASSDFTDVRAGLNSKQRLKMKNKKVHEIGKIVDLVNIIIRFSEKKESPINEVVDIGAGLGHLSRVLSLLINKKVKTIEGDGQLVQRAQKIDSIVSGGETEMPARVSAFIKSEDEIDDTKDALLIGVHTCGDLAPTIIRHFKNNKSAKALIHFGCCYHKMNGGLDKLFRDETKETFRPSDKGFPLSEKYKNEEISYAARELACFSYDPFVTKIGENDNQFYVNGSRAALEYLIVVLLGRNSWRHKRMVGVKNGFRMEFWEYAKSTAIHHPEIIKILDEMKQSEEIGKKVQGLLEISRIQVPIFYSLRLLIAPLIETLILHDRVQYLEENGIQTRLISLFDHRISPRNVALVAIK
;
A
#
# COMPACT_ATOMS: atom_id res chain seq x y z
N MET A 1 13.27 -35.08 14.34
CA MET A 1 13.95 -34.04 13.53
C MET A 1 13.17 -33.90 12.24
N SER A 2 12.64 -32.72 11.93
CA SER A 2 11.99 -32.47 10.64
C SER A 2 13.02 -32.63 9.51
N SER A 3 12.62 -33.26 8.42
CA SER A 3 13.43 -33.30 7.20
C SER A 3 13.71 -31.86 6.72
N PRO A 4 14.91 -31.58 6.18
CA PRO A 4 15.20 -30.27 5.63
C PRO A 4 14.24 -29.94 4.48
N PRO A 5 13.91 -28.65 4.27
CA PRO A 5 13.08 -28.27 3.12
C PRO A 5 13.70 -28.75 1.80
N PRO A 6 12.88 -29.06 0.78
CA PRO A 6 13.39 -29.44 -0.54
C PRO A 6 14.38 -28.39 -1.08
N LEU A 7 15.47 -28.85 -1.69
CA LEU A 7 16.51 -27.95 -2.24
C LEU A 7 15.92 -26.91 -3.20
N SER A 8 14.93 -27.30 -4.01
CA SER A 8 14.20 -26.39 -4.90
C SER A 8 13.56 -25.20 -4.18
N LEU A 9 13.00 -25.42 -2.98
CA LEU A 9 12.39 -24.35 -2.18
C LEU A 9 13.44 -23.43 -1.57
N ILE A 10 14.57 -24.00 -1.14
CA ILE A 10 15.71 -23.22 -0.62
C ILE A 10 16.29 -22.36 -1.74
N THR A 11 16.50 -22.92 -2.93
CA THR A 11 16.98 -22.20 -4.11
C THR A 11 16.00 -21.10 -4.51
N LEU A 12 14.69 -21.37 -4.59
CA LEU A 12 13.69 -20.35 -4.89
C LEU A 12 13.74 -19.20 -3.88
N LYS A 13 13.77 -19.51 -2.58
CA LYS A 13 13.89 -18.49 -1.53
C LYS A 13 15.15 -17.65 -1.68
N TYR A 14 16.28 -18.28 -1.97
CA TYR A 14 17.54 -17.58 -2.18
C TYR A 14 17.51 -16.68 -3.41
N VAL A 15 17.01 -17.18 -4.55
CA VAL A 15 16.88 -16.42 -5.79
C VAL A 15 15.97 -15.20 -5.57
N VAL A 16 14.79 -15.39 -4.99
CA VAL A 16 13.87 -14.29 -4.72
C VAL A 16 14.51 -13.27 -3.78
N PHE A 17 15.19 -13.71 -2.72
CA PHE A 17 15.89 -12.80 -1.82
C PHE A 17 16.98 -11.97 -2.52
N ARG A 18 17.75 -12.59 -3.43
CA ARG A 18 18.82 -11.91 -4.18
C ARG A 18 18.31 -10.98 -5.28
N MET A 19 17.14 -11.26 -5.84
CA MET A 19 16.52 -10.44 -6.90
C MET A 19 15.60 -9.34 -6.34
N SER A 20 15.17 -9.47 -5.09
CA SER A 20 14.33 -8.47 -4.42
C SER A 20 15.19 -7.36 -3.81
N LEU A 21 14.62 -6.16 -3.70
CA LEU A 21 15.24 -5.09 -2.91
C LEU A 21 15.44 -5.55 -1.46
N PRO A 22 16.46 -5.02 -0.75
CA PRO A 22 16.72 -5.38 0.64
C PRO A 22 15.71 -4.71 1.59
N PHE A 23 14.43 -5.06 1.47
CA PHE A 23 13.32 -4.55 2.30
C PHE A 23 13.53 -4.77 3.80
N TYR A 24 14.44 -5.66 4.22
CA TYR A 24 14.54 -6.09 5.61
C TYR A 24 15.44 -5.21 6.49
N ARG A 25 16.29 -4.38 5.89
CA ARG A 25 17.21 -3.49 6.62
C ARG A 25 16.80 -2.04 6.40
N PRO A 26 16.20 -1.39 7.42
CA PRO A 26 15.98 0.05 7.36
C PRO A 26 17.32 0.78 7.32
N VAL A 27 17.42 1.83 6.53
CA VAL A 27 18.58 2.71 6.51
C VAL A 27 18.70 3.47 7.84
N THR A 28 19.93 3.74 8.27
CA THR A 28 20.19 4.61 9.43
C THR A 28 20.06 6.09 9.04
N LEU A 29 19.92 6.98 10.03
CA LEU A 29 20.00 8.42 9.76
C LEU A 29 21.34 8.82 9.15
N THR A 30 22.44 8.22 9.62
CA THR A 30 23.77 8.50 9.10
C THR A 30 23.90 8.08 7.63
N GLU A 31 23.38 6.91 7.26
CA GLU A 31 23.32 6.46 5.86
C GLU A 31 22.48 7.43 5.02
N LEU A 32 21.28 7.79 5.48
CA LEU A 32 20.42 8.78 4.82
C LEU A 32 21.10 10.12 4.62
N SER A 33 21.79 10.63 5.64
CA SER A 33 22.38 11.97 5.58
C SER A 33 23.62 11.96 4.69
N SER A 34 24.38 10.85 4.67
CA SER A 34 25.48 10.62 3.73
C SER A 34 25.01 10.63 2.27
N PHE A 35 23.81 10.12 1.98
CA PHE A 35 23.23 10.13 0.64
C PHE A 35 23.05 11.52 0.07
N TYR A 36 22.87 12.53 0.93
CA TYR A 36 22.61 13.92 0.57
C TYR A 36 23.68 14.89 1.09
N GLY A 37 24.86 14.40 1.49
CA GLY A 37 25.97 15.24 1.92
C GLY A 37 25.66 16.12 3.14
N ASP A 38 24.83 15.62 4.05
CA ASP A 38 24.56 16.22 5.36
C ASP A 38 25.29 15.40 6.43
N LEU A 39 26.36 15.94 7.00
CA LEU A 39 27.19 15.23 7.98
C LEU A 39 26.81 15.56 9.44
N ASN A 40 25.82 16.43 9.65
CA ASN A 40 25.43 16.92 10.98
C ASN A 40 24.29 16.11 11.63
N ALA A 41 23.94 14.93 11.10
CA ALA A 41 22.88 14.10 11.65
C ALA A 41 23.40 13.26 12.83
N SER A 42 22.65 13.30 13.95
CA SER A 42 22.82 12.34 15.04
C SER A 42 22.53 10.91 14.56
N SER A 43 23.02 9.92 15.29
CA SER A 43 22.89 8.50 14.94
C SER A 43 21.45 7.98 14.89
N ASP A 44 20.52 8.65 15.58
CA ASP A 44 19.16 8.16 15.83
C ASP A 44 18.07 9.08 15.28
N PHE A 45 17.06 8.47 14.66
CA PHE A 45 15.85 9.14 14.16
C PHE A 45 15.14 9.88 15.29
N THR A 46 14.64 11.08 14.99
CA THR A 46 13.95 11.94 15.95
C THR A 46 12.70 11.21 16.45
N ASP A 47 12.60 11.01 17.76
CA ASP A 47 11.32 10.61 18.35
C ASP A 47 10.38 11.82 18.33
N VAL A 48 9.60 11.92 17.25
CA VAL A 48 8.54 12.91 17.08
C VAL A 48 7.60 12.98 18.27
N ARG A 49 7.42 11.89 19.03
CA ARG A 49 6.59 11.95 20.23
C ARG A 49 7.17 12.91 21.25
N ALA A 50 8.49 12.97 21.41
CA ALA A 50 9.15 13.85 22.39
C ALA A 50 8.83 15.33 22.15
N GLY A 51 8.69 15.74 20.88
CA GLY A 51 8.31 17.11 20.49
C GLY A 51 6.80 17.39 20.46
N LEU A 52 5.95 16.38 20.67
CA LEU A 52 4.49 16.51 20.57
C LEU A 52 3.80 16.33 21.93
N ASN A 53 2.89 17.24 22.28
CA ASN A 53 2.05 17.17 23.47
C ASN A 53 0.95 16.08 23.34
N SER A 54 0.27 15.78 24.44
CA SER A 54 -0.76 14.73 24.50
C SER A 54 -1.92 14.95 23.51
N LYS A 55 -2.29 16.21 23.23
CA LYS A 55 -3.32 16.58 22.24
C LYS A 55 -2.83 16.36 20.81
N GLN A 56 -1.56 16.60 20.54
CA GLN A 56 -0.91 16.36 19.25
C GLN A 56 -0.69 14.87 18.97
N ARG A 57 -0.52 14.05 20.02
CA ARG A 57 -0.42 12.58 19.92
C ARG A 57 -1.76 11.88 19.69
N LEU A 58 -2.89 12.59 19.70
CA LEU A 58 -4.23 11.98 19.68
C LEU A 58 -4.40 10.98 18.53
N LYS A 59 -4.92 9.79 18.84
CA LYS A 59 -5.41 8.77 17.88
C LYS A 59 -4.35 8.20 16.93
N MET A 60 -3.06 8.26 17.27
CA MET A 60 -2.00 7.62 16.46
C MET A 60 -1.55 6.27 17.06
N LYS A 61 -1.79 5.18 16.31
CA LYS A 61 -1.24 3.86 16.64
C LYS A 61 0.29 3.84 16.49
N ASN A 62 0.99 2.91 17.14
CA ASN A 62 2.45 2.77 17.08
C ASN A 62 3.01 2.80 15.65
N LYS A 63 2.40 2.04 14.72
CA LYS A 63 2.77 2.05 13.29
C LYS A 63 2.79 3.46 12.70
N LYS A 64 1.73 4.25 12.93
CA LYS A 64 1.59 5.59 12.34
C LYS A 64 2.65 6.55 12.88
N VAL A 65 2.96 6.46 14.17
CA VAL A 65 4.02 7.28 14.78
C VAL A 65 5.38 6.92 14.16
N HIS A 66 5.67 5.63 14.05
CA HIS A 66 6.91 5.15 13.43
C HIS A 66 7.06 5.65 11.99
N GLU A 67 6.03 5.53 11.16
CA GLU A 67 6.06 6.03 9.78
C GLU A 67 6.28 7.54 9.72
N ILE A 68 5.48 8.31 10.49
CA ILE A 68 5.56 9.78 10.49
C ILE A 68 6.95 10.26 10.91
N GLY A 69 7.56 9.68 11.95
CA GLY A 69 8.87 10.14 12.42
C GLY A 69 9.98 9.93 11.42
N LYS A 70 10.03 8.74 10.82
CA LYS A 70 10.99 8.46 9.76
C LYS A 70 10.81 9.37 8.55
N ILE A 71 9.57 9.70 8.19
CA ILE A 71 9.29 10.65 7.09
C ILE A 71 9.73 12.06 7.45
N VAL A 72 9.42 12.55 8.66
CA VAL A 72 9.81 13.91 9.11
C VAL A 72 11.33 14.09 9.03
N ASP A 73 12.10 13.10 9.49
CA ASP A 73 13.57 13.16 9.41
C ASP A 73 14.06 13.19 7.96
N LEU A 74 13.49 12.35 7.09
CA LEU A 74 13.82 12.34 5.67
C LEU A 74 13.48 13.70 5.01
N VAL A 75 12.33 14.29 5.33
CA VAL A 75 11.92 15.62 4.86
C VAL A 75 12.92 16.69 5.30
N ASN A 76 13.33 16.69 6.57
CA ASN A 76 14.32 17.65 7.08
C ASN A 76 15.69 17.52 6.40
N ILE A 77 16.15 16.30 6.12
CA ILE A 77 17.39 16.06 5.37
C ILE A 77 17.26 16.61 3.94
N ILE A 78 16.16 16.34 3.25
CA ILE A 78 15.94 16.81 1.87
C ILE A 78 15.81 18.33 1.81
N ILE A 79 15.13 18.96 2.78
CA ILE A 79 15.03 20.42 2.89
C ILE A 79 16.43 21.03 3.05
N ARG A 80 17.23 20.56 4.01
CA ARG A 80 18.60 21.06 4.23
C ARG A 80 19.51 20.85 3.03
N PHE A 81 19.34 19.72 2.33
CA PHE A 81 20.04 19.48 1.07
C PHE A 81 19.65 20.50 0.00
N SER A 82 18.36 20.81 -0.14
CA SER A 82 17.86 21.77 -1.12
C SER A 82 18.31 23.21 -0.85
N GLU A 83 18.61 23.57 0.40
CA GLU A 83 19.13 24.90 0.77
C GLU A 83 20.52 25.19 0.19
N LYS A 84 21.25 24.15 -0.22
CA LYS A 84 22.54 24.27 -0.93
C LYS A 84 22.38 24.42 -2.44
N LYS A 85 21.15 24.40 -2.96
CA LYS A 85 20.82 24.49 -4.39
C LYS A 85 20.29 25.89 -4.72
N GLU A 86 20.29 26.24 -6.00
CA GLU A 86 19.80 27.54 -6.49
C GLU A 86 18.31 27.79 -6.19
N SER A 87 17.51 26.72 -6.13
CA SER A 87 16.06 26.77 -5.88
C SER A 87 15.72 25.86 -4.68
N PRO A 88 15.70 26.42 -3.46
CA PRO A 88 15.43 25.66 -2.25
C PRO A 88 13.95 25.31 -2.11
N ILE A 89 13.66 24.22 -1.41
CA ILE A 89 12.29 23.80 -1.13
C ILE A 89 11.63 24.80 -0.15
N ASN A 90 10.44 25.28 -0.51
CA ASN A 90 9.69 26.27 0.26
C ASN A 90 8.34 25.75 0.78
N GLU A 91 7.80 24.72 0.14
CA GLU A 91 6.53 24.11 0.49
C GLU A 91 6.64 22.58 0.50
N VAL A 92 5.89 21.93 1.40
CA VAL A 92 5.68 20.48 1.40
C VAL A 92 4.21 20.20 1.10
N VAL A 93 3.95 19.36 0.10
CA VAL A 93 2.60 19.00 -0.34
C VAL A 93 2.35 17.51 -0.08
N ASP A 94 1.50 17.22 0.89
CA ASP A 94 1.07 15.86 1.27
C ASP A 94 -0.20 15.48 0.48
N ILE A 95 -0.03 14.62 -0.52
CA ILE A 95 -1.07 14.22 -1.46
C ILE A 95 -1.68 12.88 -1.03
N GLY A 96 -3.01 12.83 -0.90
CA GLY A 96 -3.71 11.71 -0.28
C GLY A 96 -3.55 11.69 1.24
N ALA A 97 -3.60 12.87 1.86
CA ALA A 97 -3.27 13.08 3.27
C ALA A 97 -4.25 12.41 4.27
N GLY A 98 -5.44 12.03 3.84
CA GLY A 98 -6.51 11.48 4.67
C GLY A 98 -6.88 12.41 5.82
N LEU A 99 -6.67 11.97 7.06
CA LEU A 99 -6.91 12.80 8.27
C LEU A 99 -5.78 13.80 8.58
N GLY A 100 -4.75 13.86 7.73
CA GLY A 100 -3.70 14.87 7.81
C GLY A 100 -2.79 14.77 9.03
N HIS A 101 -2.48 13.56 9.49
CA HIS A 101 -1.58 13.37 10.64
C HIS A 101 -0.13 13.74 10.32
N LEU A 102 0.38 13.28 9.17
CA LEU A 102 1.75 13.58 8.74
C LEU A 102 1.91 15.09 8.52
N SER A 103 1.09 15.67 7.64
CA SER A 103 1.08 17.11 7.37
C SER A 103 0.98 17.98 8.62
N ARG A 104 0.14 17.63 9.61
CA ARG A 104 0.06 18.37 10.87
C ARG A 104 1.35 18.31 11.68
N VAL A 105 1.99 17.14 11.74
CA VAL A 105 3.28 17.01 12.41
C VAL A 105 4.37 17.78 11.66
N LEU A 106 4.36 17.73 10.33
CA LEU A 106 5.27 18.53 9.51
C LEU A 106 5.10 20.02 9.80
N SER A 107 3.89 20.58 9.79
CA SER A 107 3.68 22.02 10.03
C SER A 107 4.14 22.49 11.41
N LEU A 108 4.21 21.58 12.39
CA LEU A 108 4.69 21.88 13.73
C LEU A 108 6.23 21.81 13.86
N LEU A 109 6.88 21.00 13.02
CA LEU A 109 8.29 20.64 13.21
C LEU A 109 9.22 21.15 12.10
N ILE A 110 8.68 21.52 10.94
CA ILE A 110 9.46 22.05 9.83
C ILE A 110 9.14 23.53 9.66
N ASN A 111 10.17 24.34 9.44
CA ASN A 111 10.01 25.77 9.15
C ASN A 111 9.71 26.01 7.66
N LYS A 112 8.68 25.34 7.12
CA LYS A 112 8.23 25.44 5.72
C LYS A 112 6.70 25.40 5.65
N LYS A 113 6.13 25.91 4.57
CA LYS A 113 4.68 25.83 4.34
C LYS A 113 4.28 24.38 4.12
N VAL A 114 3.15 23.98 4.70
CA VAL A 114 2.61 22.63 4.49
C VAL A 114 1.22 22.72 3.91
N LYS A 115 1.00 22.01 2.81
CA LYS A 115 -0.27 21.91 2.11
C LYS A 115 -0.68 20.45 2.00
N THR A 116 -1.98 20.20 1.95
CA THR A 116 -2.53 18.87 1.72
C THR A 116 -3.54 18.87 0.61
N ILE A 117 -3.57 17.77 -0.15
CA ILE A 117 -4.58 17.50 -1.17
C ILE A 117 -5.28 16.19 -0.79
N GLU A 118 -6.60 16.22 -0.63
CA GLU A 118 -7.41 15.06 -0.27
C GLU A 118 -8.73 15.04 -1.04
N GLY A 119 -9.05 13.89 -1.62
CA GLY A 119 -10.23 13.71 -2.47
C GLY A 119 -11.53 13.52 -1.68
N ASP A 120 -11.46 13.01 -0.45
CA ASP A 120 -12.63 12.87 0.42
C ASP A 120 -12.84 14.13 1.27
N GLY A 121 -13.82 14.95 0.89
CA GLY A 121 -14.19 16.16 1.61
C GLY A 121 -14.61 15.92 3.08
N GLN A 122 -15.11 14.73 3.44
CA GLN A 122 -15.40 14.40 4.84
C GLN A 122 -14.12 14.21 5.65
N LEU A 123 -13.07 13.63 5.05
CA LEU A 123 -11.76 13.51 5.70
C LEU A 123 -11.13 14.89 5.90
N VAL A 124 -11.24 15.78 4.90
CA VAL A 124 -10.77 17.18 4.99
C VAL A 124 -11.44 17.91 6.15
N GLN A 125 -12.77 17.88 6.22
CA GLN A 125 -13.52 18.53 7.32
C GLN A 125 -13.13 17.98 8.69
N ARG A 126 -12.93 16.66 8.79
CA ARG A 126 -12.47 16.02 10.03
C ARG A 126 -11.04 16.42 10.39
N ALA A 127 -10.15 16.55 9.40
CA ALA A 127 -8.79 17.00 9.62
C ALA A 127 -8.76 18.44 10.16
N GLN A 128 -9.54 19.35 9.56
CA GLN A 128 -9.68 20.75 10.02
C GLN A 128 -10.17 20.85 11.47
N LYS A 129 -11.15 20.01 11.86
CA LYS A 129 -11.62 19.93 13.25
C LYS A 129 -10.53 19.47 14.22
N ILE A 130 -9.60 18.62 13.79
CA ILE A 130 -8.47 18.22 14.61
C ILE A 130 -7.43 19.34 14.66
N ASP A 131 -7.21 20.05 13.56
CA ASP A 131 -6.27 21.17 13.47
C ASP A 131 -6.64 22.30 14.43
N SER A 132 -7.94 22.62 14.58
CA SER A 132 -8.40 23.62 15.56
C SER A 132 -8.16 23.20 17.02
N ILE A 133 -8.33 21.91 17.33
CA ILE A 133 -8.06 21.37 18.68
C ILE A 133 -6.55 21.40 18.99
N VAL A 134 -5.72 21.12 17.99
CA VAL A 134 -4.27 21.02 18.16
C VAL A 134 -3.58 22.38 18.20
N SER A 135 -3.97 23.31 17.33
CA SER A 135 -3.33 24.63 17.23
C SER A 135 -3.61 25.53 18.43
N GLY A 136 -4.78 25.40 19.07
CA GLY A 136 -5.20 26.32 20.13
C GLY A 136 -5.27 27.79 19.69
N GLY A 137 -5.16 28.08 18.39
CA GLY A 137 -5.11 29.44 17.80
C GLY A 137 -3.71 30.05 17.61
N GLU A 138 -2.64 29.45 18.12
CA GLU A 138 -1.30 30.08 18.15
C GLU A 138 -0.31 29.50 17.15
N THR A 139 -0.61 28.36 16.54
CA THR A 139 0.30 27.66 15.61
C THR A 139 -0.26 27.54 14.20
N GLU A 140 0.57 27.81 13.20
CA GLU A 140 0.22 27.64 11.79
C GLU A 140 -0.05 26.16 11.47
N MET A 141 -1.24 25.87 10.96
CA MET A 141 -1.68 24.53 10.56
C MET A 141 -1.60 24.35 9.05
N PRO A 142 -1.57 23.09 8.54
CA PRO A 142 -1.46 22.85 7.11
C PRO A 142 -2.64 23.43 6.33
N ALA A 143 -2.37 24.01 5.17
CA ALA A 143 -3.41 24.35 4.22
C ALA A 143 -4.14 23.06 3.74
N ARG A 144 -5.47 23.09 3.75
CA ARG A 144 -6.31 21.93 3.41
C ARG A 144 -7.01 22.15 2.08
N VAL A 145 -6.64 21.39 1.05
CA VAL A 145 -7.28 21.39 -0.27
C VAL A 145 -8.14 20.13 -0.41
N SER A 146 -9.44 20.33 -0.63
CA SER A 146 -10.35 19.24 -0.98
C SER A 146 -10.44 19.15 -2.50
N ALA A 147 -9.69 18.21 -3.07
CA ALA A 147 -9.64 17.99 -4.51
C ALA A 147 -9.43 16.51 -4.82
N PHE A 148 -10.28 15.98 -5.71
CA PHE A 148 -10.13 14.62 -6.20
C PHE A 148 -9.30 14.66 -7.49
N ILE A 149 -8.03 14.24 -7.37
CA ILE A 149 -7.07 14.27 -8.49
C ILE A 149 -7.37 13.15 -9.48
N LYS A 150 -7.66 13.54 -10.72
CA LYS A 150 -7.94 12.64 -11.84
C LYS A 150 -6.78 12.52 -12.82
N SER A 151 -6.00 13.58 -12.97
CA SER A 151 -4.85 13.65 -13.86
C SER A 151 -3.70 14.41 -13.21
N GLU A 152 -2.50 14.29 -13.77
CA GLU A 152 -1.33 15.03 -13.29
C GLU A 152 -1.51 16.54 -13.34
N ASP A 153 -2.31 17.09 -14.26
CA ASP A 153 -2.45 18.54 -14.44
C ASP A 153 -3.30 19.21 -13.35
N GLU A 154 -4.03 18.42 -12.56
CA GLU A 154 -4.91 18.91 -11.50
C GLU A 154 -4.19 19.13 -10.15
N ILE A 155 -2.93 18.72 -10.04
CA ILE A 155 -2.13 18.94 -8.83
C ILE A 155 -1.51 20.34 -8.92
N ASP A 156 -1.92 21.24 -8.03
CA ASP A 156 -1.36 22.59 -7.95
C ASP A 156 -0.31 22.69 -6.83
N ASP A 157 0.97 22.83 -7.18
CA ASP A 157 2.16 22.92 -6.31
C ASP A 157 3.05 24.12 -6.69
N THR A 158 2.47 25.32 -6.64
CA THR A 158 3.08 26.57 -7.14
C THR A 158 4.42 27.05 -6.54
N LYS A 159 5.03 26.39 -5.54
CA LYS A 159 6.09 27.02 -4.70
C LYS A 159 7.28 26.12 -4.35
N ASP A 160 8.08 25.74 -5.36
CA ASP A 160 9.32 24.97 -5.16
C ASP A 160 9.13 23.84 -4.14
N ALA A 161 8.27 22.89 -4.51
CA ALA A 161 7.62 21.98 -3.59
C ALA A 161 8.36 20.65 -3.42
N LEU A 162 8.31 20.10 -2.21
CA LEU A 162 8.50 18.68 -1.94
C LEU A 162 7.14 17.99 -1.94
N LEU A 163 6.93 17.07 -2.88
CA LEU A 163 5.72 16.27 -2.94
C LEU A 163 5.87 15.01 -2.09
N ILE A 164 4.83 14.67 -1.33
CA ILE A 164 4.79 13.47 -0.50
C ILE A 164 3.54 12.66 -0.82
N GLY A 165 3.70 11.36 -1.04
CA GLY A 165 2.60 10.41 -1.19
C GLY A 165 2.84 9.14 -0.38
N VAL A 166 2.22 9.00 0.80
CA VAL A 166 2.42 7.83 1.68
C VAL A 166 1.40 6.72 1.44
N HIS A 167 0.14 7.09 1.26
CA HIS A 167 -0.97 6.15 1.07
C HIS A 167 -1.78 6.47 -0.18
N THR A 168 -1.08 6.85 -1.24
CA THR A 168 -1.60 7.11 -2.57
C THR A 168 -2.07 5.78 -3.18
N CYS A 169 -3.37 5.52 -3.12
CA CYS A 169 -3.94 4.24 -3.50
C CYS A 169 -4.22 4.17 -4.99
N GLY A 170 -3.93 3.02 -5.62
CA GLY A 170 -4.27 2.79 -7.02
C GLY A 170 -3.56 3.77 -7.93
N ASP A 171 -4.29 4.35 -8.88
CA ASP A 171 -3.72 5.21 -9.92
C ASP A 171 -3.25 6.58 -9.43
N LEU A 172 -3.61 7.00 -8.21
CA LEU A 172 -3.07 8.23 -7.64
C LEU A 172 -1.54 8.16 -7.50
N ALA A 173 -0.98 6.99 -7.23
CA ALA A 173 0.47 6.78 -7.14
C ALA A 173 1.21 7.11 -8.46
N PRO A 174 0.89 6.46 -9.61
CA PRO A 174 1.47 6.83 -10.89
C PRO A 174 1.18 8.26 -11.32
N THR A 175 -0.01 8.80 -11.03
CA THR A 175 -0.35 10.20 -11.36
C THR A 175 0.57 11.19 -10.67
N ILE A 176 0.87 11.01 -9.37
CA ILE A 176 1.80 11.89 -8.65
C ILE A 176 3.22 11.79 -9.21
N ILE A 177 3.65 10.59 -9.61
CA ILE A 177 4.98 10.40 -10.23
C ILE A 177 5.06 11.10 -11.60
N ARG A 178 4.01 11.01 -12.43
CA ARG A 178 3.92 11.75 -13.69
C ARG A 178 3.90 13.26 -13.47
N HIS A 179 3.08 13.73 -12.54
CA HIS A 179 3.02 15.13 -12.15
C HIS A 179 4.39 15.63 -11.71
N PHE A 180 5.05 14.93 -10.78
CA PHE A 180 6.39 15.28 -10.34
C PHE A 180 7.34 15.40 -11.53
N LYS A 181 7.36 14.42 -12.44
CA LYS A 181 8.21 14.46 -13.64
C LYS A 181 7.93 15.71 -14.49
N ASN A 182 6.66 16.01 -14.78
CA ASN A 182 6.27 17.11 -15.68
C ASN A 182 6.38 18.50 -15.03
N ASN A 183 6.38 18.58 -13.70
CA ASN A 183 6.33 19.83 -12.98
C ASN A 183 7.71 20.40 -12.63
N LYS A 184 8.02 21.62 -13.05
CA LYS A 184 9.30 22.30 -12.75
C LYS A 184 9.36 22.93 -11.35
N SER A 185 8.20 23.20 -10.76
CA SER A 185 8.06 23.69 -9.39
C SER A 185 8.26 22.57 -8.38
N ALA A 186 7.99 21.31 -8.73
CA ALA A 186 8.29 20.18 -7.86
C ALA A 186 9.81 19.89 -7.86
N LYS A 187 10.49 20.07 -6.72
CA LYS A 187 11.95 19.87 -6.58
C LYS A 187 12.32 18.49 -6.08
N ALA A 188 11.45 17.91 -5.28
CA ALA A 188 11.66 16.57 -4.76
C ALA A 188 10.34 15.81 -4.62
N LEU A 189 10.43 14.49 -4.62
CA LEU A 189 9.33 13.56 -4.40
C LEU A 189 9.75 12.54 -3.35
N ILE A 190 8.90 12.30 -2.35
CA ILE A 190 8.94 11.14 -1.47
C ILE A 190 7.65 10.36 -1.68
N HIS A 191 7.73 9.17 -2.23
CA HIS A 191 6.57 8.35 -2.54
C HIS A 191 6.68 6.93 -2.01
N PHE A 192 5.60 6.40 -1.44
CA PHE A 192 5.51 5.02 -0.95
C PHE A 192 4.45 4.25 -1.71
N GLY A 193 4.74 2.99 -2.01
CA GLY A 193 3.73 2.07 -2.54
C GLY A 193 2.67 1.72 -1.50
N CYS A 194 1.40 1.61 -1.92
CA CYS A 194 0.30 1.29 -1.01
C CYS A 194 -0.61 0.16 -1.50
N CYS A 195 -1.32 0.37 -2.62
CA CYS A 195 -2.38 -0.51 -3.10
C CYS A 195 -2.22 -0.82 -4.59
N TYR A 196 -1.16 -1.55 -4.96
CA TYR A 196 -0.85 -1.86 -6.36
C TYR A 196 -2.02 -2.55 -7.10
N HIS A 197 -2.78 -3.40 -6.41
CA HIS A 197 -3.96 -4.08 -6.98
C HIS A 197 -5.09 -3.15 -7.42
N LYS A 198 -5.11 -1.90 -6.92
CA LYS A 198 -6.09 -0.90 -7.36
C LYS A 198 -5.68 -0.19 -8.65
N MET A 199 -4.41 -0.25 -9.05
CA MET A 199 -3.92 0.39 -10.28
C MET A 199 -4.63 -0.18 -11.52
N ASN A 200 -4.81 0.64 -12.55
CA ASN A 200 -5.31 0.20 -13.86
C ASN A 200 -4.26 -0.62 -14.62
N GLY A 201 -4.72 -1.40 -15.61
CA GLY A 201 -3.87 -2.25 -16.45
C GLY A 201 -3.53 -3.62 -15.86
N GLY A 202 -4.46 -4.59 -15.92
CA GLY A 202 -4.16 -6.01 -15.68
C GLY A 202 -5.24 -6.90 -16.30
N LEU A 203 -4.82 -7.97 -16.98
CA LEU A 203 -5.68 -8.82 -17.81
C LEU A 203 -6.82 -9.52 -17.03
N ASP A 204 -6.61 -9.80 -15.75
CA ASP A 204 -7.53 -10.48 -14.83
C ASP A 204 -8.45 -9.51 -14.05
N LYS A 205 -8.32 -8.19 -14.26
CA LYS A 205 -9.22 -7.18 -13.68
C LYS A 205 -10.63 -7.20 -14.31
N LEU A 206 -10.83 -7.98 -15.39
CA LEU A 206 -12.08 -8.10 -16.16
C LEU A 206 -13.30 -8.50 -15.30
N PHE A 207 -13.11 -9.21 -14.20
CA PHE A 207 -14.21 -9.73 -13.37
C PHE A 207 -14.44 -8.96 -12.07
N ARG A 208 -13.62 -7.94 -11.77
CA ARG A 208 -13.83 -7.14 -10.56
C ARG A 208 -14.86 -6.07 -10.88
N ASP A 209 -15.95 -6.11 -10.11
CA ASP A 209 -17.14 -5.26 -10.13
C ASP A 209 -17.02 -4.01 -11.02
N GLU A 210 -18.03 -3.88 -11.87
CA GLU A 210 -18.65 -2.62 -12.31
C GLU A 210 -18.98 -1.72 -11.11
N THR A 211 -17.98 -1.34 -10.31
CA THR A 211 -18.12 -0.15 -9.50
C THR A 211 -18.48 0.94 -10.49
N LYS A 212 -19.60 1.60 -10.23
CA LYS A 212 -20.01 2.84 -10.88
C LYS A 212 -18.89 3.87 -10.65
N GLU A 213 -17.75 3.73 -11.32
CA GLU A 213 -16.65 4.67 -11.28
C GLU A 213 -16.75 5.49 -12.55
N THR A 214 -17.28 6.68 -12.35
CA THR A 214 -17.38 7.80 -13.29
C THR A 214 -16.03 8.30 -13.82
N PHE A 215 -14.91 7.63 -13.50
CA PHE A 215 -13.59 7.97 -13.98
C PHE A 215 -12.62 6.79 -13.93
N ARG A 216 -12.12 6.37 -15.09
CA ARG A 216 -10.93 5.51 -15.23
C ARG A 216 -9.84 6.38 -15.86
N PRO A 217 -8.69 6.60 -15.20
CA PRO A 217 -7.54 7.22 -15.85
C PRO A 217 -7.25 6.51 -17.17
N SER A 218 -7.04 7.27 -18.25
CA SER A 218 -6.67 6.74 -19.56
C SER A 218 -5.32 6.02 -19.52
N ASP A 219 -4.45 6.46 -18.61
CA ASP A 219 -3.06 6.03 -18.58
C ASP A 219 -2.86 4.77 -17.75
N LYS A 220 -1.94 3.92 -18.21
CA LYS A 220 -1.59 2.67 -17.51
C LYS A 220 -0.98 2.98 -16.15
N GLY A 221 -1.45 2.28 -15.10
CA GLY A 221 -0.87 2.38 -13.76
C GLY A 221 0.47 1.66 -13.61
N PHE A 222 0.72 0.64 -14.43
CA PHE A 222 2.00 -0.04 -14.66
C PHE A 222 1.99 -0.61 -16.10
N PRO A 223 3.14 -0.67 -16.79
CA PRO A 223 4.41 -0.01 -16.48
C PRO A 223 4.32 1.51 -16.71
N LEU A 224 5.26 2.27 -16.12
CA LEU A 224 5.49 3.67 -16.48
C LEU A 224 6.68 3.86 -17.40
N SER A 225 7.73 3.08 -17.20
CA SER A 225 9.00 3.22 -17.92
C SER A 225 8.94 2.60 -19.31
N GLU A 226 9.82 3.08 -20.18
CA GLU A 226 10.00 2.53 -21.51
C GLU A 226 10.66 1.14 -21.43
N LYS A 227 11.60 0.93 -20.51
CA LYS A 227 12.26 -0.37 -20.29
C LYS A 227 11.28 -1.52 -20.05
N TYR A 228 10.23 -1.28 -19.26
CA TYR A 228 9.26 -2.31 -18.90
C TYR A 228 7.97 -2.23 -19.72
N LYS A 229 7.92 -1.46 -20.82
CA LYS A 229 6.68 -1.18 -21.60
C LYS A 229 5.91 -2.43 -22.06
N ASN A 230 6.61 -3.54 -22.25
CA ASN A 230 6.06 -4.82 -22.70
C ASN A 230 5.75 -5.78 -21.54
N GLU A 231 6.03 -5.39 -20.30
CA GLU A 231 5.76 -6.19 -19.12
C GLU A 231 4.32 -5.98 -18.63
N GLU A 232 3.73 -7.05 -18.12
CA GLU A 232 2.41 -7.02 -17.51
C GLU A 232 2.44 -7.72 -16.16
N ILE A 233 1.68 -7.19 -15.21
CA ILE A 233 1.51 -7.79 -13.89
C ILE A 233 0.02 -7.98 -13.65
N SER A 234 -0.38 -9.22 -13.41
CA SER A 234 -1.77 -9.55 -13.07
C SER A 234 -2.23 -8.83 -11.80
N TYR A 235 -3.52 -8.61 -11.66
CA TYR A 235 -4.18 -8.19 -10.43
C TYR A 235 -3.76 -9.10 -9.27
N ALA A 236 -3.77 -10.42 -9.45
CA ALA A 236 -3.36 -11.37 -8.40
C ALA A 236 -1.91 -11.14 -7.92
N ALA A 237 -0.99 -10.82 -8.84
CA ALA A 237 0.39 -10.49 -8.50
C ALA A 237 0.52 -9.09 -7.87
N ARG A 238 -0.21 -8.08 -8.35
CA ARG A 238 -0.25 -6.74 -7.72
C ARG A 238 -0.88 -6.77 -6.34
N GLU A 239 -1.89 -7.61 -6.12
CA GLU A 239 -2.46 -7.86 -4.80
C GLU A 239 -1.45 -8.54 -3.90
N LEU A 240 -0.71 -9.51 -4.44
CA LEU A 240 0.35 -10.20 -3.73
C LEU A 240 1.43 -9.23 -3.22
N ALA A 241 1.87 -8.30 -4.06
CA ALA A 241 2.82 -7.25 -3.70
C ALA A 241 2.33 -6.32 -2.55
N CYS A 242 1.05 -6.35 -2.19
CA CYS A 242 0.52 -5.58 -1.07
C CYS A 242 0.61 -6.31 0.28
N PHE A 243 0.97 -7.59 0.29
CA PHE A 243 1.09 -8.43 1.48
C PHE A 243 2.53 -8.53 1.98
N SER A 244 2.67 -8.90 3.25
CA SER A 244 3.98 -9.12 3.87
C SER A 244 4.05 -10.39 4.68
N TYR A 245 5.27 -10.86 4.87
CA TYR A 245 5.59 -12.12 5.51
C TYR A 245 5.35 -12.12 7.03
N ASP A 246 5.80 -11.09 7.76
CA ASP A 246 5.78 -11.15 9.23
C ASP A 246 4.38 -11.27 9.86
N PRO A 247 3.36 -10.48 9.42
CA PRO A 247 2.01 -10.62 9.96
C PRO A 247 1.41 -12.00 9.67
N PHE A 248 1.91 -12.72 8.68
CA PHE A 248 1.47 -14.06 8.35
C PHE A 248 2.09 -15.11 9.28
N VAL A 249 3.39 -15.01 9.57
CA VAL A 249 4.07 -15.92 10.51
C VAL A 249 3.46 -15.84 11.89
N THR A 250 3.23 -14.61 12.41
CA THR A 250 2.57 -14.42 13.71
C THR A 250 1.19 -15.07 13.74
N LYS A 251 0.41 -14.91 12.66
CA LYS A 251 -0.94 -15.49 12.56
C LYS A 251 -0.96 -17.01 12.54
N ILE A 252 -0.02 -17.65 11.83
CA ILE A 252 0.10 -19.12 11.83
C ILE A 252 0.39 -19.62 13.24
N GLY A 253 1.28 -18.94 13.98
CA GLY A 253 1.67 -19.37 15.32
C GLY A 253 0.56 -19.24 16.39
N GLU A 254 -0.44 -18.40 16.15
CA GLU A 254 -1.46 -18.06 17.16
C GLU A 254 -2.81 -18.77 16.97
N ASN A 255 -3.19 -19.23 15.76
CA ASN A 255 -4.50 -19.85 15.53
C ASN A 255 -4.62 -20.71 14.25
N ASP A 256 -4.89 -22.00 14.41
CA ASP A 256 -5.00 -22.99 13.32
C ASP A 256 -6.20 -22.74 12.38
N ASN A 257 -7.26 -22.10 12.89
CA ASN A 257 -8.51 -21.92 12.14
C ASN A 257 -8.51 -20.70 11.20
N GLN A 258 -7.41 -19.95 11.10
CA GLN A 258 -7.40 -18.71 10.34
C GLN A 258 -7.56 -18.92 8.83
N PHE A 259 -7.09 -20.06 8.31
CA PHE A 259 -7.24 -20.42 6.90
C PHE A 259 -8.58 -21.04 6.55
N TYR A 260 -9.42 -21.35 7.55
CA TYR A 260 -10.77 -21.85 7.29
C TYR A 260 -11.54 -20.90 6.37
N VAL A 261 -11.50 -19.60 6.65
CA VAL A 261 -12.17 -18.58 5.85
C VAL A 261 -11.65 -18.57 4.41
N ASN A 262 -10.35 -18.72 4.20
CA ASN A 262 -9.75 -18.80 2.87
C ASN A 262 -10.16 -20.09 2.13
N GLY A 263 -10.14 -21.23 2.82
CA GLY A 263 -10.63 -22.51 2.28
C GLY A 263 -12.10 -22.45 1.91
N SER A 264 -12.94 -21.88 2.76
CA SER A 264 -14.37 -21.67 2.50
C SER A 264 -14.61 -20.71 1.34
N ARG A 265 -13.76 -19.68 1.15
CA ARG A 265 -13.83 -18.82 -0.05
C ARG A 265 -13.44 -19.59 -1.32
N ALA A 266 -12.39 -20.41 -1.26
CA ALA A 266 -11.98 -21.23 -2.40
C ALA A 266 -13.05 -22.26 -2.77
N ALA A 267 -13.66 -22.93 -1.78
CA ALA A 267 -14.77 -23.85 -2.00
C ALA A 267 -15.99 -23.14 -2.58
N LEU A 268 -16.37 -21.96 -2.06
CA LEU A 268 -17.47 -21.17 -2.62
C LEU A 268 -17.21 -20.78 -4.08
N GLU A 269 -15.99 -20.33 -4.40
CA GLU A 269 -15.60 -19.99 -5.78
C GLU A 269 -15.65 -21.23 -6.68
N TYR A 270 -15.20 -22.39 -6.21
CA TYR A 270 -15.32 -23.65 -6.93
C TYR A 270 -16.78 -24.03 -7.23
N LEU A 271 -17.68 -23.94 -6.24
CA LEU A 271 -19.11 -24.21 -6.43
C LEU A 271 -19.71 -23.29 -7.50
N ILE A 272 -19.42 -21.99 -7.42
CA ILE A 272 -19.99 -20.99 -8.34
C ILE A 272 -19.42 -21.12 -9.75
N VAL A 273 -18.09 -21.18 -9.87
CA VAL A 273 -17.43 -21.07 -11.17
C VAL A 273 -17.32 -22.41 -11.86
N VAL A 274 -16.93 -23.46 -11.13
CA VAL A 274 -16.63 -24.78 -11.71
C VAL A 274 -17.90 -25.62 -11.81
N LEU A 275 -18.69 -25.73 -10.75
CA LEU A 275 -19.87 -26.59 -10.79
C LEU A 275 -21.05 -25.98 -11.56
N LEU A 276 -21.29 -24.68 -11.42
CA LEU A 276 -22.41 -24.01 -12.10
C LEU A 276 -22.03 -23.38 -13.45
N GLY A 277 -20.75 -23.34 -13.80
CA GLY A 277 -20.26 -22.67 -15.00
C GLY A 277 -20.50 -21.15 -15.01
N ARG A 278 -20.76 -20.52 -13.86
CA ARG A 278 -21.06 -19.08 -13.75
C ARG A 278 -19.78 -18.24 -13.76
N ASN A 279 -19.05 -18.26 -14.86
CA ASN A 279 -17.80 -17.50 -15.01
C ASN A 279 -17.99 -15.98 -14.81
N SER A 280 -19.16 -15.43 -15.15
CA SER A 280 -19.49 -14.02 -14.93
C SER A 280 -19.60 -13.63 -13.45
N TRP A 281 -19.68 -14.59 -12.53
CA TRP A 281 -19.73 -14.35 -11.09
C TRP A 281 -18.37 -14.51 -10.41
N ARG A 282 -17.34 -14.88 -11.17
CA ARG A 282 -15.97 -14.91 -10.69
C ARG A 282 -15.63 -13.54 -10.10
N HIS A 283 -15.01 -13.52 -8.93
CA HIS A 283 -14.58 -12.29 -8.25
C HIS A 283 -15.69 -11.28 -7.87
N LYS A 284 -16.99 -11.67 -7.89
CA LYS A 284 -18.06 -10.91 -7.22
C LYS A 284 -17.67 -10.59 -5.79
N ARG A 285 -17.87 -9.34 -5.36
CA ARG A 285 -17.45 -8.89 -4.03
C ARG A 285 -18.27 -9.58 -2.95
N MET A 286 -17.59 -10.38 -2.13
CA MET A 286 -18.13 -11.02 -0.94
C MET A 286 -17.79 -10.22 0.33
N VAL A 287 -18.73 -10.14 1.27
CA VAL A 287 -18.60 -9.38 2.52
C VAL A 287 -17.65 -10.09 3.49
N GLY A 288 -16.92 -9.32 4.31
CA GLY A 288 -16.13 -9.90 5.39
C GLY A 288 -17.04 -10.34 6.53
N VAL A 289 -17.02 -11.63 6.90
CA VAL A 289 -17.82 -12.16 8.01
C VAL A 289 -16.97 -12.23 9.27
N LYS A 290 -17.37 -11.47 10.30
CA LYS A 290 -16.70 -11.47 11.60
C LYS A 290 -16.82 -12.87 12.23
N ASN A 291 -15.71 -13.43 12.71
CA ASN A 291 -15.65 -14.78 13.26
C ASN A 291 -16.11 -15.89 12.30
N GLY A 292 -16.04 -15.69 10.98
CA GLY A 292 -16.46 -16.69 9.99
C GLY A 292 -15.74 -18.04 10.09
N PHE A 293 -14.58 -18.09 10.75
CA PHE A 293 -13.85 -19.33 11.05
C PHE A 293 -14.56 -20.26 12.06
N ARG A 294 -15.61 -19.78 12.73
CA ARG A 294 -16.42 -20.55 13.69
C ARG A 294 -17.74 -21.06 13.11
N MET A 295 -18.04 -20.71 11.86
CA MET A 295 -19.32 -21.02 11.22
C MET A 295 -19.22 -22.31 10.42
N GLU A 296 -20.36 -22.99 10.25
CA GLU A 296 -20.49 -24.03 9.23
C GLU A 296 -20.37 -23.40 7.82
N PHE A 297 -19.85 -24.16 6.86
CA PHE A 297 -19.54 -23.65 5.53
C PHE A 297 -20.74 -22.98 4.86
N TRP A 298 -21.91 -23.63 4.84
CA TRP A 298 -23.08 -23.07 4.15
C TRP A 298 -23.59 -21.79 4.82
N GLU A 299 -23.52 -21.71 6.14
CA GLU A 299 -23.87 -20.51 6.90
C GLU A 299 -22.91 -19.34 6.59
N TYR A 300 -21.61 -19.64 6.56
CA TYR A 300 -20.58 -18.68 6.17
C TYR A 300 -20.75 -18.21 4.71
N ALA A 301 -20.98 -19.15 3.79
CA ALA A 301 -21.14 -18.89 2.36
C ALA A 301 -22.34 -17.97 2.09
N LYS A 302 -23.45 -18.15 2.82
CA LYS A 302 -24.61 -17.26 2.72
C LYS A 302 -24.33 -15.89 3.33
N SER A 303 -23.67 -15.85 4.47
CA SER A 303 -23.34 -14.59 5.16
C SER A 303 -22.38 -13.70 4.37
N THR A 304 -21.40 -14.31 3.69
CA THR A 304 -20.46 -13.59 2.82
C THR A 304 -21.14 -13.11 1.52
N ALA A 305 -22.19 -13.80 1.07
CA ALA A 305 -22.96 -13.51 -0.14
C ALA A 305 -24.23 -12.67 0.09
N ILE A 306 -24.36 -11.97 1.23
CA ILE A 306 -25.59 -11.22 1.63
C ILE A 306 -26.11 -10.21 0.59
N HIS A 307 -25.23 -9.67 -0.26
CA HIS A 307 -25.60 -8.74 -1.34
C HIS A 307 -25.88 -9.42 -2.69
N HIS A 308 -25.87 -10.75 -2.75
CA HIS A 308 -26.11 -11.55 -3.95
C HIS A 308 -27.19 -12.61 -3.66
N PRO A 309 -28.47 -12.22 -3.56
CA PRO A 309 -29.58 -13.15 -3.29
C PRO A 309 -29.65 -14.33 -4.26
N GLU A 310 -29.23 -14.13 -5.51
CA GLU A 310 -29.14 -15.17 -6.53
C GLU A 310 -28.12 -16.27 -6.18
N ILE A 311 -27.02 -15.90 -5.51
CA ILE A 311 -26.02 -16.86 -5.03
C ILE A 311 -26.58 -17.62 -3.83
N ILE A 312 -27.24 -16.91 -2.90
CA ILE A 312 -27.84 -17.51 -1.69
C ILE A 312 -28.84 -18.60 -2.07
N LYS A 313 -29.75 -18.31 -3.02
CA LYS A 313 -30.75 -19.29 -3.48
C LYS A 313 -30.10 -20.58 -3.97
N ILE A 314 -29.04 -20.47 -4.77
CA ILE A 314 -28.34 -21.65 -5.31
C ILE A 314 -27.60 -22.40 -4.21
N LEU A 315 -27.03 -21.70 -3.22
CA LEU A 315 -26.40 -22.35 -2.07
C LEU A 315 -27.41 -23.18 -1.25
N ASP A 316 -28.63 -22.68 -1.09
CA ASP A 316 -29.70 -23.42 -0.40
C ASP A 316 -30.14 -24.67 -1.18
N GLU A 317 -30.20 -24.60 -2.51
CA GLU A 317 -30.47 -25.76 -3.39
C GLU A 317 -29.32 -26.78 -3.32
N MET A 318 -28.07 -26.31 -3.45
CA MET A 318 -26.87 -27.16 -3.40
C MET A 318 -26.69 -27.89 -2.06
N LYS A 319 -27.04 -27.22 -0.96
CA LYS A 319 -26.93 -27.80 0.39
C LYS A 319 -27.76 -29.08 0.55
N GLN A 320 -28.83 -29.25 -0.23
CA GLN A 320 -29.68 -30.45 -0.18
C GLN A 320 -29.06 -31.66 -0.89
N SER A 321 -28.04 -31.46 -1.72
CA SER A 321 -27.37 -32.57 -2.42
C SER A 321 -26.28 -33.18 -1.54
N GLU A 322 -26.44 -34.45 -1.19
CA GLU A 322 -25.43 -35.20 -0.43
C GLU A 322 -24.09 -35.28 -1.18
N GLU A 323 -24.14 -35.44 -2.51
CA GLU A 323 -22.94 -35.48 -3.35
C GLU A 323 -22.16 -34.16 -3.29
N ILE A 324 -22.86 -33.02 -3.41
CA ILE A 324 -22.23 -31.70 -3.31
C ILE A 324 -21.70 -31.47 -1.89
N GLY A 325 -22.45 -31.89 -0.86
CA GLY A 325 -22.02 -31.84 0.53
C GLY A 325 -20.69 -32.55 0.77
N LYS A 326 -20.56 -33.81 0.29
CA LYS A 326 -19.30 -34.58 0.35
C LYS A 326 -18.15 -33.87 -0.38
N LYS A 327 -18.44 -33.29 -1.55
CA LYS A 327 -17.45 -32.55 -2.34
C LYS A 327 -16.95 -31.30 -1.62
N VAL A 328 -17.84 -30.54 -0.99
CA VAL A 328 -17.50 -29.37 -0.16
C VAL A 328 -16.63 -29.79 1.01
N GLN A 329 -17.00 -30.86 1.73
CA GLN A 329 -16.21 -31.36 2.85
C GLN A 329 -14.78 -31.73 2.40
N GLY A 330 -14.64 -32.49 1.32
CA GLY A 330 -13.33 -32.83 0.77
C GLY A 330 -12.50 -31.60 0.37
N LEU A 331 -13.13 -30.59 -0.23
CA LEU A 331 -12.45 -29.32 -0.56
C LEU A 331 -11.96 -28.59 0.69
N LEU A 332 -12.75 -28.55 1.76
CA LEU A 332 -12.37 -27.91 3.02
C LEU A 332 -11.22 -28.65 3.70
N GLU A 333 -11.25 -29.99 3.70
CA GLU A 333 -10.17 -30.83 4.24
C GLU A 333 -8.85 -30.61 3.49
N ILE A 334 -8.89 -30.64 2.16
CA ILE A 334 -7.72 -30.38 1.32
C ILE A 334 -7.21 -28.95 1.52
N SER A 335 -8.12 -27.98 1.59
CA SER A 335 -7.78 -26.56 1.74
C SER A 335 -7.05 -26.25 3.04
N ARG A 336 -7.31 -27.00 4.13
CA ARG A 336 -6.59 -26.83 5.41
C ARG A 336 -5.07 -26.96 5.26
N ILE A 337 -4.62 -27.80 4.32
CA ILE A 337 -3.19 -28.01 4.06
C ILE A 337 -2.73 -27.17 2.87
N GLN A 338 -3.48 -27.18 1.77
CA GLN A 338 -3.04 -26.54 0.53
C GLN A 338 -3.05 -25.01 0.59
N VAL A 339 -4.02 -24.39 1.28
CA VAL A 339 -4.12 -22.92 1.34
C VAL A 339 -2.92 -22.31 2.09
N PRO A 340 -2.53 -22.77 3.28
CA PRO A 340 -1.33 -22.26 3.95
C PRO A 340 -0.06 -22.42 3.10
N ILE A 341 0.12 -23.58 2.44
CA ILE A 341 1.29 -23.84 1.58
C ILE A 341 1.29 -22.87 0.40
N PHE A 342 0.18 -22.78 -0.32
CA PHE A 342 0.05 -21.89 -1.48
C PHE A 342 0.25 -20.43 -1.08
N TYR A 343 -0.34 -20.00 0.03
CA TYR A 343 -0.18 -18.64 0.52
C TYR A 343 1.26 -18.35 0.95
N SER A 344 1.96 -19.32 1.56
CA SER A 344 3.38 -19.19 1.91
C SER A 344 4.26 -19.03 0.66
N LEU A 345 4.00 -19.83 -0.39
CA LEU A 345 4.70 -19.70 -1.68
C LEU A 345 4.41 -18.35 -2.34
N ARG A 346 3.16 -17.88 -2.28
CA ARG A 346 2.82 -16.53 -2.75
C ARG A 346 3.62 -15.48 -1.98
N LEU A 347 3.60 -15.50 -0.66
CA LEU A 347 4.34 -14.52 0.16
C LEU A 347 5.84 -14.56 -0.08
N LEU A 348 6.39 -15.72 -0.43
CA LEU A 348 7.80 -15.84 -0.81
C LEU A 348 8.13 -14.97 -2.03
N ILE A 349 7.22 -14.91 -3.01
CA ILE A 349 7.39 -14.20 -4.29
C ILE A 349 6.96 -12.72 -4.18
N ALA A 350 6.14 -12.35 -3.19
CA ALA A 350 5.61 -10.99 -3.04
C ALA A 350 6.67 -9.87 -3.12
N PRO A 351 7.85 -9.96 -2.46
CA PRO A 351 8.87 -8.92 -2.53
C PRO A 351 9.45 -8.71 -3.93
N LEU A 352 9.49 -9.77 -4.75
CA LEU A 352 9.98 -9.68 -6.13
C LEU A 352 9.01 -8.88 -7.00
N ILE A 353 7.71 -9.08 -6.82
CA ILE A 353 6.69 -8.33 -7.56
C ILE A 353 6.70 -6.84 -7.15
N GLU A 354 6.82 -6.56 -5.85
CA GLU A 354 6.97 -5.18 -5.38
C GLU A 354 8.27 -4.54 -5.93
N THR A 355 9.37 -5.29 -5.95
CA THR A 355 10.65 -4.83 -6.53
C THR A 355 10.49 -4.45 -8.00
N LEU A 356 9.80 -5.27 -8.80
CA LEU A 356 9.55 -4.97 -10.21
C LEU A 356 8.77 -3.66 -10.38
N ILE A 357 7.71 -3.46 -9.57
CA ILE A 357 6.89 -2.24 -9.62
C ILE A 357 7.72 -1.02 -9.22
N LEU A 358 8.54 -1.11 -8.18
CA LEU A 358 9.38 -0.01 -7.70
C LEU A 358 10.51 0.31 -8.69
N HIS A 359 11.13 -0.70 -9.28
CA HIS A 359 12.17 -0.51 -10.29
C HIS A 359 11.61 0.14 -11.56
N ASP A 360 10.36 -0.16 -11.93
CA ASP A 360 9.67 0.56 -13.01
C ASP A 360 9.54 2.06 -12.70
N ARG A 361 9.26 2.45 -11.46
CA ARG A 361 9.18 3.88 -11.09
C ARG A 361 10.53 4.58 -11.10
N VAL A 362 11.57 3.90 -10.61
CA VAL A 362 12.95 4.40 -10.67
C VAL A 362 13.34 4.63 -12.12
N GLN A 363 13.17 3.60 -12.94
CA GLN A 363 13.54 3.63 -14.35
C GLN A 363 12.78 4.73 -15.10
N TYR A 364 11.48 4.91 -14.84
CA TYR A 364 10.70 5.99 -15.46
C TYR A 364 11.26 7.38 -15.16
N LEU A 365 11.70 7.62 -13.92
CA LEU A 365 12.27 8.91 -13.53
C LEU A 365 13.70 9.08 -14.06
N GLU A 366 14.53 8.04 -14.02
CA GLU A 366 15.91 8.07 -14.53
C GLU A 366 15.97 8.23 -16.06
N GLU A 367 15.06 7.59 -16.81
CA GLU A 367 14.90 7.80 -18.26
C GLU A 367 14.58 9.26 -18.60
N ASN A 368 14.05 10.02 -17.65
CA ASN A 368 13.75 11.45 -17.77
C ASN A 368 14.81 12.34 -17.08
N GLY A 369 15.99 11.79 -16.78
CA GLY A 369 17.13 12.54 -16.24
C GLY A 369 16.99 12.94 -14.76
N ILE A 370 16.06 12.34 -14.02
CA ILE A 370 15.78 12.67 -12.62
C ILE A 370 16.54 11.72 -11.69
N GLN A 371 17.35 12.28 -10.80
CA GLN A 371 18.08 11.49 -9.80
C GLN A 371 17.11 10.83 -8.84
N THR A 372 17.11 9.50 -8.81
CA THR A 372 16.12 8.71 -8.06
C THR A 372 16.79 7.62 -7.22
N ARG A 373 16.24 7.35 -6.04
CA ARG A 373 16.72 6.32 -5.12
C ARG A 373 15.56 5.61 -4.43
N LEU A 374 15.75 4.32 -4.15
CA LEU A 374 14.86 3.55 -3.29
C LEU A 374 15.49 3.42 -1.90
N ILE A 375 14.72 3.76 -0.87
CA ILE A 375 15.19 3.83 0.50
C ILE A 375 14.27 2.98 1.37
N SER A 376 14.80 1.90 1.95
CA SER A 376 14.11 1.14 3.00
C SER A 376 14.04 1.99 4.27
N LEU A 377 12.97 2.76 4.44
CA LEU A 377 12.86 3.79 5.46
C LEU A 377 12.21 3.28 6.76
N PHE A 378 11.23 2.38 6.66
CA PHE A 378 10.53 1.83 7.83
C PHE A 378 11.08 0.46 8.24
N ASP A 379 10.99 0.13 9.53
CA ASP A 379 10.99 -1.27 9.97
C ASP A 379 9.81 -2.02 9.34
N HIS A 380 10.11 -2.97 8.45
CA HIS A 380 9.15 -3.79 7.72
C HIS A 380 8.19 -4.59 8.64
N ARG A 381 8.61 -4.90 9.88
CA ARG A 381 7.76 -5.59 10.86
C ARG A 381 6.65 -4.69 11.40
N ILE A 382 6.90 -3.37 11.44
CA ILE A 382 5.96 -2.35 11.91
C ILE A 382 5.13 -1.82 10.74
N SER A 383 5.78 -1.44 9.65
CA SER A 383 5.14 -1.04 8.40
C SER A 383 5.76 -1.79 7.23
N PRO A 384 5.07 -2.81 6.69
CA PRO A 384 5.67 -3.65 5.66
C PRO A 384 5.94 -2.98 4.33
N ARG A 385 5.24 -1.89 4.03
CA ARG A 385 5.45 -1.07 2.83
C ARG A 385 6.46 0.01 3.19
N ASN A 386 7.72 -0.42 3.28
CA ASN A 386 8.75 0.36 3.94
C ASN A 386 9.70 1.09 3.00
N VAL A 387 9.57 0.90 1.69
CA VAL A 387 10.46 1.53 0.72
C VAL A 387 9.88 2.85 0.22
N ALA A 388 10.63 3.92 0.43
CA ALA A 388 10.41 5.23 -0.16
C ALA A 388 11.12 5.31 -1.51
N LEU A 389 10.40 5.70 -2.55
CA LEU A 389 10.95 6.26 -3.78
C LEU A 389 11.24 7.73 -3.51
N VAL A 390 12.52 8.11 -3.52
CA VAL A 390 12.96 9.49 -3.36
C VAL A 390 13.57 9.97 -4.66
N ALA A 391 13.06 11.07 -5.20
CA ALA A 391 13.55 11.66 -6.43
C ALA A 391 13.80 13.15 -6.25
N ILE A 392 14.86 13.67 -6.87
CA ILE A 392 15.30 15.08 -6.75
C ILE A 392 15.64 15.61 -8.14
N LYS A 393 15.23 16.85 -8.42
CA LYS A 393 15.54 17.59 -9.64
C LYS A 393 16.66 18.61 -9.45
#